data_AF-A0A975FWR9-F1
#
_entry.id   AF-A0A975FWR9-F1
#
_cell.length_a   1.000
_cell.length_b   1.000
_cell.length_c   1.000
_cell.angle_alpha   90.00
_cell.angle_beta   90.00
_cell.angle_gamma   90.00
#
_symmetry.space_group_name_H-M   'P 1'
#
loop_
_entity.id
_entity.type
_entity.pdbx_description
1 polymer ?
#
loop_
_entity_poly.entity_id
_entity_poly.type
_entity_poly.pdbx_seq_one_letter_code
_entity_poly.pdbx_strand_id
1 'polypeptide(L)'
;MSVKELLQLARTLGIDSQRIQGEVQKQLTPGPMVAIAPAPARTAEPEFSFEGTLKFPMQFELLGRRVSRKARIRWEYTPEWRHLNRKGEVVTRQNECFAFRPELLAEVDDDREVWETGPDGEDQLRMWRTKWIPFDFLEDGFLTEELNEHIVQIIDEDARRLNAERKAKQSKKAADDSDETESC
;
A
#
# COMPACT_ATOMS: atom_id res chain seq x y z
N MET A 1 -6.68 19.98 35.87
CA MET A 1 -5.59 20.97 35.90
C MET A 1 -6.00 22.15 35.03
N SER A 2 -6.15 23.34 35.60
CA SER A 2 -6.60 24.53 34.88
C SER A 2 -5.45 25.25 34.16
N VAL A 3 -5.77 26.05 33.15
CA VAL A 3 -4.78 26.88 32.42
C VAL A 3 -4.01 27.80 33.39
N LYS A 4 -4.66 28.26 34.47
CA LYS A 4 -4.01 29.09 35.50
C LYS A 4 -2.95 28.31 36.28
N GLU A 5 -3.23 27.04 36.61
CA GLU A 5 -2.26 26.17 37.31
C GLU A 5 -1.04 25.87 36.45
N LEU A 6 -1.24 25.64 35.15
CA LEU A 6 -0.18 25.43 34.16
C LEU A 6 0.73 26.67 34.01
N LEU A 7 0.15 27.86 33.91
CA LEU A 7 0.92 29.11 33.83
C LEU A 7 1.69 29.42 35.12
N GLN A 8 1.12 29.06 36.27
CA GLN A 8 1.78 29.23 37.55
C GLN A 8 2.96 28.26 37.71
N LEU A 9 2.80 27.01 37.27
CA LEU A 9 3.89 26.03 37.21
C LEU A 9 5.02 26.50 36.28
N ALA A 10 4.67 27.01 35.10
CA ALA A 10 5.63 27.54 34.13
C ALA A 10 6.48 28.68 34.74
N ARG A 11 5.85 29.61 35.48
CA ARG A 11 6.57 30.67 36.20
C ARG A 11 7.53 30.12 37.27
N THR A 12 7.09 29.15 38.05
CA THR A 12 7.94 28.51 39.08
C THR A 12 9.17 27.84 38.48
N LEU A 13 9.03 27.30 37.26
CA LEU A 13 10.11 26.66 36.51
C LEU A 13 10.98 27.66 35.71
N GLY A 14 10.74 28.97 35.83
CA GLY A 14 11.47 30.00 35.08
C GLY A 14 11.15 30.01 33.59
N ILE A 15 10.05 29.39 33.17
CA ILE A 15 9.61 29.34 31.78
C ILE A 15 8.85 30.62 31.47
N ASP A 16 9.42 31.45 30.59
CA ASP A 16 8.77 32.65 30.09
C ASP A 16 7.66 32.29 29.08
N SER A 17 6.46 32.05 29.62
CA SER A 17 5.28 31.71 28.84
C SER A 17 4.90 32.78 27.81
N GLN A 18 5.23 34.05 28.05
CA GLN A 18 4.93 35.13 27.10
C GLN A 18 5.87 35.08 25.89
N ARG A 19 7.15 34.81 26.12
CA ARG A 19 8.11 34.59 25.03
C ARG A 19 7.71 33.40 24.15
N ILE A 20 7.29 32.29 24.75
CA ILE A 20 6.83 31.11 24.00
C ILE A 20 5.57 31.44 23.19
N GLN A 21 4.61 32.15 23.76
CA GLN A 21 3.43 32.60 23.01
C GLN A 21 3.81 33.49 21.82
N GLY A 22 4.77 34.41 21.99
CA GLY A 22 5.27 35.25 20.90
C GLY A 22 5.95 34.46 19.78
N GLU A 23 6.74 33.44 20.11
CA GLU A 23 7.38 32.52 19.15
C GLU A 23 6.34 31.67 18.39
N VAL A 24 5.38 31.09 19.10
CA VAL A 24 4.30 30.29 18.49
C VAL A 24 3.45 31.17 17.58
N GLN A 25 3.12 32.39 17.99
CA GLN A 25 2.37 33.33 17.16
C GLN A 25 3.14 33.68 15.87
N LYS A 26 4.47 33.86 15.95
CA LYS A 26 5.32 34.10 14.76
C LYS A 26 5.33 32.90 13.82
N GLN A 27 5.34 31.67 14.33
CA GLN A 27 5.28 30.46 13.53
C GLN A 27 3.89 30.23 12.89
N LEU A 28 2.82 30.67 13.58
CA LEU A 28 1.44 30.57 13.09
C LEU A 28 1.04 31.71 12.17
N THR A 29 1.82 32.80 12.09
CA THR A 29 1.56 33.89 11.15
C THR A 29 1.96 33.37 9.76
N PRO A 30 1.01 33.11 8.84
CA PRO A 30 1.36 32.66 7.51
C PRO A 30 2.21 33.75 6.86
N GLY A 31 3.38 33.37 6.35
CA GLY A 31 4.14 34.27 5.48
C GLY A 31 3.28 34.72 4.29
N PRO A 32 3.64 35.81 3.59
CA PRO A 32 2.94 36.21 2.38
C PRO A 32 2.83 35.00 1.46
N MET A 33 1.60 34.62 1.10
CA MET A 33 1.35 33.55 0.13
C MET A 33 2.03 33.94 -1.17
N VAL A 34 3.21 33.40 -1.42
CA VAL A 34 3.80 33.39 -2.75
C VAL A 34 2.81 32.61 -3.60
N ALA A 35 2.24 33.26 -4.61
CA ALA A 35 1.41 32.57 -5.60
C ALA A 35 2.30 31.53 -6.29
N ILE A 36 2.22 30.28 -5.81
CA ILE A 36 2.84 29.15 -6.48
C ILE A 36 2.08 29.04 -7.80
N ALA A 37 2.76 29.36 -8.90
CA ALA A 37 2.22 29.16 -10.24
C ALA A 37 1.62 27.74 -10.32
N PRO A 38 0.43 27.55 -10.91
CA PRO A 38 -0.19 26.24 -11.01
C PRO A 38 0.85 25.28 -11.57
N ALA A 39 1.12 24.20 -10.84
CA ALA A 39 2.09 23.20 -11.25
C ALA A 39 1.75 22.81 -12.70
N PRO A 40 2.73 22.87 -13.63
CA PRO A 40 2.45 22.56 -15.03
C PRO A 40 1.84 21.16 -15.11
N ALA A 41 0.78 21.00 -15.90
CA ALA A 41 0.13 19.72 -16.12
C ALA A 41 1.19 18.64 -16.40
N ARG A 42 1.33 17.72 -15.44
CA ARG A 42 2.33 16.66 -15.44
C ARG A 42 1.87 15.61 -16.43
N THR A 43 2.59 15.42 -17.52
CA THR A 43 2.57 14.15 -18.27
C THR A 43 3.29 13.12 -17.42
N ALA A 44 2.63 12.61 -16.38
CA ALA A 44 3.09 11.39 -15.74
C ALA A 44 2.88 10.25 -16.75
N GLU A 45 3.86 9.37 -16.92
CA GLU A 45 3.51 8.02 -17.35
C GLU A 45 2.42 7.52 -16.39
N PRO A 46 1.35 6.87 -16.84
CA PRO A 46 0.25 6.61 -15.91
C PRO A 46 0.72 5.66 -14.80
N GLU A 47 0.25 5.92 -13.58
CA GLU A 47 0.52 5.10 -12.40
C GLU A 47 -0.09 3.73 -12.65
N PHE A 48 0.74 2.69 -12.72
CA PHE A 48 0.25 1.34 -12.89
C PHE A 48 1.00 0.42 -11.95
N SER A 49 0.26 -0.20 -11.05
CA SER A 49 0.68 -1.44 -10.40
C SER A 49 0.08 -2.63 -11.14
N PHE A 50 0.84 -3.72 -11.16
CA PHE A 50 0.36 -5.03 -11.59
C PHE A 50 -0.06 -5.80 -10.37
N GLU A 51 -1.23 -6.42 -10.42
CA GLU A 51 -1.74 -7.25 -9.33
C GLU A 51 -1.92 -8.69 -9.81
N GLY A 52 -1.64 -9.65 -8.92
CA GLY A 52 -1.88 -11.05 -9.20
C GLY A 52 -2.27 -11.84 -7.95
N THR A 53 -2.65 -13.10 -8.19
CA THR A 53 -3.02 -14.02 -7.11
C THR A 53 -2.51 -15.42 -7.43
N LEU A 54 -1.64 -15.94 -6.57
CA LEU A 54 -1.24 -17.34 -6.58
C LEU A 54 -2.12 -18.11 -5.58
N LYS A 55 -2.78 -19.21 -6.00
CA LYS A 55 -3.60 -20.05 -5.12
C LYS A 55 -3.01 -21.45 -5.03
N PHE A 56 -2.98 -22.02 -3.83
CA PHE A 56 -2.48 -23.38 -3.61
C PHE A 56 -3.17 -24.05 -2.43
N PRO A 57 -3.27 -25.39 -2.42
CA PRO A 57 -3.69 -26.12 -1.24
C PRO A 57 -2.57 -26.07 -0.19
N MET A 58 -2.95 -25.86 1.07
CA MET A 58 -2.06 -25.85 2.21
C MET A 58 -2.51 -26.90 3.21
N GLN A 59 -1.54 -27.64 3.77
CA GLN A 59 -1.79 -28.61 4.82
C GLN A 59 -0.93 -28.26 6.03
N PHE A 60 -1.54 -28.25 7.20
CA PHE A 60 -0.85 -28.00 8.46
C PHE A 60 -1.47 -28.82 9.58
N GLU A 61 -0.74 -28.96 10.68
CA GLU A 61 -1.22 -29.66 11.87
C GLU A 61 -1.74 -28.65 12.89
N LEU A 62 -3.00 -28.79 13.29
CA LEU A 62 -3.63 -27.96 14.30
C LEU A 62 -4.20 -28.87 15.38
N LEU A 63 -3.71 -28.72 16.62
CA LEU A 63 -4.15 -29.50 17.78
C LEU A 63 -4.09 -31.04 17.52
N GLY A 64 -3.00 -31.52 16.90
CA GLY A 64 -2.82 -32.94 16.59
C GLY A 64 -3.65 -33.47 15.42
N ARG A 65 -4.32 -32.58 14.68
CA ARG A 65 -5.13 -32.93 13.50
C ARG A 65 -4.53 -32.30 12.26
N ARG A 66 -4.39 -33.10 11.20
CA ARG A 66 -4.01 -32.60 9.88
C ARG A 66 -5.20 -31.88 9.25
N VAL A 67 -5.04 -30.59 8.98
CA VAL A 67 -6.04 -29.71 8.40
C VAL A 67 -5.56 -29.30 7.00
N SER A 68 -6.45 -29.42 6.02
CA SER A 68 -6.24 -28.93 4.66
C SER A 68 -7.08 -27.68 4.43
N ARG A 69 -6.48 -26.61 3.93
CA ARG A 69 -7.14 -25.34 3.58
C ARG A 69 -6.62 -24.81 2.25
N LYS A 70 -7.38 -23.92 1.62
CA LYS A 70 -6.90 -23.17 0.45
C LYS A 70 -6.14 -21.95 0.96
N ALA A 71 -4.92 -21.75 0.47
CA ALA A 71 -4.15 -20.54 0.66
C ALA A 71 -4.09 -19.75 -0.64
N ARG A 72 -3.88 -18.44 -0.52
CA ARG A 72 -3.52 -17.60 -1.65
C ARG A 72 -2.49 -16.55 -1.25
N ILE A 73 -1.74 -16.08 -2.22
CA ILE A 73 -0.85 -14.94 -2.07
C ILE A 73 -1.31 -13.89 -3.07
N ARG A 74 -1.74 -12.75 -2.55
CA ARG A 74 -1.99 -11.56 -3.35
C ARG A 74 -0.70 -10.80 -3.47
N TRP A 75 -0.36 -10.34 -4.66
CA TRP A 75 0.85 -9.56 -4.85
C TRP A 75 0.56 -8.35 -5.71
N GLU A 76 1.34 -7.31 -5.46
CA GLU A 76 1.34 -6.04 -6.17
C GLU A 76 2.78 -5.72 -6.55
N TYR A 77 2.97 -5.39 -7.82
CA TYR A 77 4.24 -4.98 -8.38
C TYR A 77 4.09 -3.59 -9.00
N THR A 78 4.85 -2.63 -8.49
CA THR A 78 4.93 -1.28 -9.04
C THR A 78 6.30 -1.13 -9.72
N PRO A 79 6.36 -1.03 -11.06
CA PRO A 79 7.64 -0.85 -11.75
C PRO A 79 8.25 0.53 -11.46
N GLU A 80 9.56 0.67 -11.66
CA GLU A 80 10.21 1.99 -11.68
C GLU A 80 9.60 2.85 -12.80
N TRP A 81 9.29 4.10 -12.47
CA TRP A 81 8.79 5.11 -13.40
C TRP A 81 9.41 6.47 -13.10
N ARG A 82 9.50 7.26 -14.17
CA ARG A 82 10.23 8.53 -14.18
C ARG A 82 9.28 9.64 -14.56
N HIS A 83 9.21 10.66 -13.71
CA HIS A 83 8.53 11.89 -14.04
C HIS A 83 9.45 12.75 -14.89
N LEU A 84 9.07 13.01 -16.13
CA LEU A 84 9.80 13.90 -17.02
C LEU A 84 9.24 15.32 -16.94
N ASN A 85 10.09 16.34 -16.98
CA ASN A 85 9.65 17.71 -17.23
C ASN A 85 9.33 17.91 -18.72
N ARG A 86 8.83 19.10 -19.08
CA ARG A 86 8.54 19.47 -20.48
C ARG A 86 9.76 19.44 -21.40
N LYS A 87 10.98 19.39 -20.86
CA LYS A 87 12.23 19.26 -21.61
C LYS A 87 12.69 17.81 -21.76
N GLY A 88 11.92 16.85 -21.24
CA GLY A 88 12.28 15.43 -21.25
C GLY A 88 13.30 15.03 -20.17
N GLU A 89 13.61 15.90 -19.22
CA GLU A 89 14.55 15.61 -18.13
C GLU A 89 13.83 14.95 -16.96
N VAL A 90 14.48 13.99 -16.31
CA VAL A 90 13.92 13.27 -15.15
C VAL A 90 13.89 14.18 -13.92
N VAL A 91 12.69 14.51 -13.43
CA VAL A 91 12.43 15.34 -12.25
C VAL A 91 12.35 14.49 -10.99
N THR A 92 11.71 13.32 -11.08
CA THR A 92 11.51 12.41 -9.95
C THR A 92 11.54 10.99 -10.46
N ARG A 93 12.17 10.09 -9.70
CA ARG A 93 12.10 8.65 -9.90
C ARG A 93 11.32 8.07 -8.74
N GLN A 94 10.31 7.27 -9.04
CA GLN A 94 9.70 6.42 -8.04
C GLN A 94 10.28 5.03 -8.23
N ASN A 95 10.82 4.50 -7.14
CA ASN A 95 11.51 3.22 -7.13
C ASN A 95 10.52 2.10 -7.42
N GLU A 96 11.07 1.05 -8.01
CA GLU A 96 10.40 -0.24 -8.10
C GLU A 96 10.00 -0.72 -6.70
N CYS A 97 8.74 -1.09 -6.54
CA CYS A 97 8.17 -1.57 -5.29
C CYS A 97 7.50 -2.92 -5.52
N PHE A 98 7.66 -3.82 -4.57
CA PHE A 98 7.03 -5.13 -4.58
C PHE A 98 6.43 -5.42 -3.22
N ALA A 99 5.17 -5.83 -3.21
CA ALA A 99 4.46 -6.20 -1.99
C ALA A 99 3.67 -7.49 -2.23
N PHE A 100 3.63 -8.36 -1.24
CA PHE A 100 2.72 -9.50 -1.25
C PHE A 100 2.08 -9.71 0.12
N ARG A 101 0.87 -10.27 0.10
CA ARG A 101 0.06 -10.56 1.27
C ARG A 101 -0.45 -12.00 1.19
N PRO A 102 0.09 -12.89 2.03
CA PRO A 102 -0.45 -14.22 2.21
C PRO A 102 -1.82 -14.19 2.91
N GLU A 103 -2.74 -15.04 2.45
CA GLU A 103 -4.09 -15.16 2.99
C GLU A 103 -4.54 -16.63 3.02
N LEU A 104 -5.23 -17.02 4.10
CA LEU A 104 -5.84 -18.35 4.25
C LEU A 104 -7.35 -18.26 4.07
N LEU A 105 -7.95 -19.25 3.41
CA LEU A 105 -9.39 -19.35 3.30
C LEU A 105 -9.99 -19.92 4.58
N ALA A 106 -10.72 -19.09 5.31
CA ALA A 106 -11.61 -19.53 6.37
C ALA A 106 -12.95 -19.92 5.74
N GLU A 107 -13.16 -21.23 5.58
CA GLU A 107 -14.45 -21.82 5.20
C GLU A 107 -15.28 -22.03 6.49
N VAL A 108 -16.56 -21.70 6.44
CA VAL A 108 -17.52 -22.01 7.51
C VAL A 108 -18.42 -23.11 6.99
N ASP A 109 -18.57 -24.18 7.78
CA ASP A 109 -19.37 -25.34 7.39
C ASP A 109 -20.89 -25.09 7.53
N ASP A 110 -21.30 -24.04 8.24
CA ASP A 110 -22.71 -23.67 8.46
C ASP A 110 -22.88 -22.14 8.50
N ASP A 111 -24.06 -21.63 8.12
CA ASP A 111 -24.48 -20.24 8.32
C ASP A 111 -24.64 -19.95 9.83
N ARG A 112 -23.52 -19.78 10.53
CA ARG A 112 -23.50 -19.43 11.95
C ARG A 112 -23.62 -17.93 12.10
N GLU A 113 -24.63 -17.52 12.85
CA GLU A 113 -24.75 -16.17 13.34
C GLU A 113 -23.76 -15.95 14.49
N VAL A 114 -22.92 -14.92 14.37
CA VAL A 114 -21.98 -14.52 15.42
C VAL A 114 -22.19 -13.06 15.74
N TRP A 115 -22.18 -12.75 17.03
CA TRP A 115 -22.17 -11.38 17.54
C TRP A 115 -20.74 -10.85 17.47
N GLU A 116 -20.49 -9.84 16.65
CA GLU A 116 -19.22 -9.11 16.60
C GLU A 116 -19.45 -7.65 17.02
N THR A 117 -18.60 -7.12 17.89
CA THR A 117 -18.61 -5.71 18.25
C THR A 117 -18.07 -4.89 17.08
N GLY A 118 -18.89 -3.98 16.54
CA GLY A 118 -18.53 -3.11 15.44
C GLY A 118 -17.50 -2.04 15.83
N PRO A 119 -16.97 -1.29 14.84
CA PRO A 119 -16.05 -0.17 15.10
C PRO A 119 -16.66 0.92 15.99
N ASP A 120 -17.99 0.99 16.04
CA ASP A 120 -18.75 1.93 16.88
C ASP A 120 -19.00 1.41 18.30
N GLY A 121 -18.52 0.20 18.64
CA GLY A 121 -18.68 -0.41 19.96
C GLY A 121 -20.01 -1.14 20.18
N GLU A 122 -20.90 -1.18 19.19
CA GLU A 122 -22.18 -1.89 19.27
C GLU A 122 -22.06 -3.34 18.75
N ASP A 123 -22.71 -4.27 19.45
CA ASP A 123 -22.76 -5.67 19.02
C ASP A 123 -23.71 -5.84 17.83
N GLN A 124 -23.17 -6.34 16.71
CA GLN A 124 -23.91 -6.61 15.49
C GLN A 124 -23.95 -8.12 15.23
N LEU A 125 -25.15 -8.63 14.95
CA LEU A 125 -25.33 -9.98 14.45
C LEU A 125 -24.81 -10.06 13.01
N ARG A 126 -23.77 -10.85 12.78
CA ARG A 126 -23.20 -11.07 11.45
C ARG A 126 -23.25 -12.55 11.10
N MET A 127 -23.73 -12.85 9.89
CA MET A 127 -23.59 -14.20 9.34
C MET A 127 -22.12 -14.41 8.98
N TRP A 128 -21.51 -15.44 9.57
CA TRP A 128 -20.14 -15.78 9.20
C TRP A 128 -20.12 -16.30 7.77
N ARG A 129 -19.32 -15.66 6.91
CA ARG A 129 -19.15 -16.05 5.50
C ARG A 129 -17.74 -16.52 5.26
N THR A 130 -17.59 -17.40 4.27
CA THR A 130 -16.28 -17.80 3.75
C THR A 130 -15.49 -16.55 3.35
N LYS A 131 -14.34 -16.34 4.01
CA LYS A 131 -13.50 -15.15 3.82
C LYS A 131 -12.03 -15.51 3.79
N TRP A 132 -11.26 -14.72 3.06
CA TRP A 132 -9.81 -14.79 3.08
C TRP A 132 -9.30 -13.95 4.23
N ILE A 133 -8.49 -14.55 5.10
CA ILE A 133 -7.93 -13.91 6.29
C ILE A 133 -6.43 -13.72 6.04
N PRO A 134 -5.88 -12.51 6.23
CA PRO A 134 -4.44 -12.29 6.22
C PRO A 134 -3.78 -13.24 7.23
N PHE A 135 -2.75 -13.95 6.78
CA PHE A 135 -2.07 -14.93 7.61
C PHE A 135 -0.59 -14.90 7.26
N ASP A 136 0.27 -14.55 8.22
CA ASP A 136 1.71 -14.51 7.97
C ASP A 136 2.31 -15.91 8.11
N PHE A 137 2.47 -16.59 6.99
CA PHE A 137 2.99 -17.95 7.01
C PHE A 137 4.45 -18.05 7.47
N LEU A 138 5.23 -16.95 7.44
CA LEU A 138 6.65 -16.95 7.81
C LEU A 138 6.83 -16.78 9.32
N GLU A 139 6.20 -15.76 9.90
CA GLU A 139 6.29 -15.52 11.34
C GLU A 139 5.76 -16.71 12.15
N ASP A 140 4.74 -17.36 11.64
CA ASP A 140 4.10 -18.50 12.30
C ASP A 140 4.78 -19.85 11.97
N GLY A 141 5.87 -19.87 11.18
CA GLY A 141 6.66 -21.06 10.87
C GLY A 141 5.97 -22.08 9.96
N PHE A 142 4.94 -21.67 9.22
CA PHE A 142 4.18 -22.55 8.32
C PHE A 142 4.82 -22.70 6.94
N LEU A 143 5.57 -21.70 6.48
CA LEU A 143 6.41 -21.79 5.29
C LEU A 143 7.87 -21.92 5.69
N THR A 144 8.58 -22.82 5.04
CA THR A 144 10.04 -22.82 5.09
C THR A 144 10.57 -21.61 4.33
N GLU A 145 11.75 -21.12 4.71
CA GLU A 145 12.44 -20.03 4.02
C GLU A 145 12.62 -20.37 2.52
N GLU A 146 13.04 -21.59 2.20
CA GLU A 146 13.19 -22.08 0.82
C GLU A 146 11.87 -22.02 0.01
N LEU A 147 10.74 -22.42 0.61
CA LEU A 147 9.46 -22.39 -0.09
C LEU A 147 8.99 -20.94 -0.30
N ASN A 148 9.27 -20.06 0.66
CA ASN A 148 9.01 -18.63 0.51
C ASN A 148 9.87 -18.01 -0.61
N GLU A 149 11.16 -18.32 -0.68
CA GLU A 149 12.02 -17.89 -1.78
C GLU A 149 11.49 -18.36 -3.13
N HIS A 150 11.03 -19.61 -3.22
CA HIS A 150 10.45 -20.15 -4.45
C HIS A 150 9.16 -19.44 -4.86
N ILE A 151 8.30 -19.14 -3.90
CA ILE A 151 7.08 -18.35 -4.11
C ILE A 151 7.43 -16.95 -4.62
N VAL A 152 8.41 -16.29 -4.00
CA VAL A 152 8.87 -14.96 -4.43
C VAL A 152 9.40 -14.99 -5.86
N GLN A 153 10.16 -16.03 -6.24
CA GLN A 153 10.64 -16.21 -7.61
C GLN A 153 9.50 -16.34 -8.62
N ILE A 154 8.50 -17.18 -8.34
CA ILE A 154 7.33 -17.35 -9.22
C ILE A 154 6.62 -16.00 -9.44
N ILE A 155 6.45 -15.22 -8.36
CA ILE A 155 5.78 -13.93 -8.45
C ILE A 155 6.61 -12.91 -9.24
N ASP A 156 7.92 -12.85 -8.99
CA ASP A 156 8.84 -11.96 -9.71
C ASP A 156 8.87 -12.29 -11.21
N GLU A 157 8.92 -13.57 -11.58
CA GLU A 157 8.81 -14.00 -12.98
C GLU A 157 7.49 -13.54 -13.63
N ASP A 158 6.36 -13.69 -12.93
CA ASP A 158 5.05 -13.28 -13.43
C ASP A 158 4.96 -11.75 -13.60
N ALA A 159 5.47 -10.99 -12.63
CA ALA A 159 5.54 -9.54 -12.67
C ALA A 159 6.41 -9.03 -13.83
N ARG A 160 7.60 -9.61 -14.02
CA ARG A 160 8.50 -9.27 -15.14
C ARG A 160 7.86 -9.56 -16.48
N ARG A 161 7.14 -10.69 -16.60
CA ARG A 161 6.42 -11.06 -17.82
C ARG A 161 5.35 -10.02 -18.17
N LEU A 162 4.50 -9.64 -17.20
CA LEU A 162 3.46 -8.63 -17.43
C LEU A 162 4.03 -7.27 -17.82
N ASN A 163 5.14 -6.86 -17.19
CA ASN A 163 5.84 -5.63 -17.53
C ASN A 163 6.42 -5.67 -18.96
N ALA A 164 7.01 -6.79 -19.37
CA ALA A 164 7.53 -6.99 -20.72
C ALA A 164 6.41 -6.92 -21.78
N GLU A 165 5.26 -7.57 -21.53
CA GLU A 165 4.09 -7.51 -22.39
C GLU A 165 3.56 -6.08 -22.55
N ARG A 166 3.55 -5.28 -21.47
CA ARG A 166 3.18 -3.86 -21.53
C ARG A 166 4.15 -3.08 -22.41
N LYS A 167 5.46 -3.20 -22.19
CA LYS A 167 6.48 -2.50 -22.98
C LYS A 167 6.32 -2.84 -24.46
N ALA A 168 6.08 -4.11 -24.80
CA ALA A 168 5.81 -4.53 -26.17
C ALA A 168 4.54 -3.89 -26.75
N LYS A 169 3.44 -3.80 -26.00
CA LYS A 169 2.21 -3.12 -26.43
C LYS A 169 2.41 -1.61 -26.65
N GLN A 170 3.18 -0.96 -25.78
CA GLN A 170 3.48 0.48 -25.90
C GLN A 170 4.37 0.78 -27.12
N SER A 171 5.40 -0.04 -27.36
CA SER A 171 6.25 0.11 -28.54
C SER A 171 5.48 -0.10 -29.85
N LYS A 172 4.53 -1.05 -29.88
CA LYS A 172 3.66 -1.24 -31.05
C LYS A 172 2.74 -0.06 -31.29
N LYS A 173 2.06 0.44 -30.25
CA LYS A 173 1.21 1.63 -30.36
C LYS A 173 1.98 2.86 -30.85
N ALA A 174 3.19 3.08 -30.33
CA ALA A 174 4.04 4.18 -30.77
C ALA A 174 4.47 4.05 -32.25
N ALA A 175 4.69 2.83 -32.73
CA ALA A 175 4.99 2.57 -34.14
C ALA A 175 3.77 2.82 -35.05
N ASP A 176 2.58 2.36 -34.65
CA ASP A 176 1.33 2.58 -35.40
C ASP A 176 0.97 4.08 -35.45
N ASP A 177 1.11 4.82 -34.35
CA ASP A 177 0.86 6.27 -34.31
C ASP A 177 1.89 7.08 -35.15
N SER A 178 3.12 6.56 -35.32
CA SER A 178 4.14 7.20 -36.18
C SER A 178 3.92 6.97 -37.68
N ASP A 179 3.30 5.86 -38.08
CA ASP A 179 2.99 5.56 -39.48
C ASP A 179 1.81 6.41 -39.99
N GLU A 180 0.86 6.76 -39.13
CA GLU A 180 -0.27 7.64 -39.49
C GLU A 180 0.13 9.12 -39.64
N THR A 181 1.25 9.55 -39.05
CA THR A 181 1.72 10.95 -39.12
C THR A 181 2.62 11.25 -40.32
N GLU A 182 3.15 10.25 -41.03
CA GLU A 182 3.91 10.42 -42.27
C GLU A 182 3.03 10.39 -43.55
N SER A 183 1.71 10.19 -43.42
CA SER A 183 0.75 10.08 -44.54
C SER A 183 -0.08 11.37 -44.80
N CYS A 184 0.47 12.55 -44.54
CA CYS A 184 -0.14 13.85 -44.87
C CYS A 184 0.80 14.72 -45.72
#